data_AF-A0A942EY73-F1
#
_entry.id   AF-A0A942EY73-F1
#
_cell.length_a   1.000
_cell.length_b   1.000
_cell.length_c   1.000
_cell.angle_alpha   90.00
_cell.angle_beta   90.00
_cell.angle_gamma   90.00
#
_symmetry.space_group_name_H-M   'P 1'
#
loop_
_entity.id
_entity.type
_entity.pdbx_description
1 polymer ?
#
loop_
_entity_poly.entity_id
_entity_poly.type
_entity_poly.pdbx_seq_one_letter_code
_entity_poly.pdbx_strand_id
1 'polypeptide(L)'
;MKSKLVGINERLKMGRIGLKDILTLVDMTLEDQLWGHECLFPYEVFEGLNELINRTAHGTRIDRSRPKGDGQPFHIFEIHTEEGDALGYLNMIYLRKPIPCYYLVYVEVLSPFRGRGLGNKILGAFKEFVENKEAVGLLDNIIPPDEPTNDIYTKLGWKDIEELTGESVVNGERHYMVFIPAPMKFLDLRGRLIKLLFKVKKKRPIIDMHDNESMVKRTISEFRSVYEILERLFDIELSTGTSTPFMCFLFTKFVTKALGFRRRITTLLGYTGGESLEQISISEEIKSLPIQPYSLWSSKERRAEIWGEERVIRNLPEELKREPTHYIEGLSFYRRPYLSSWFRKREEGEGAFNLKIADILELGFDPTRLREFQHEGVEYIFERSTPPFLPYIERRRSFLPEIARHTSGMRFRNATVQINPPLAILQDKGNIYILRRKLEGIHLEEALDQLRTSTHLKELNRAGRIDRAMISTINEIRDWLIKKFDTILREEIEELAFFVPWDLQRNIPRVNVDMGGVFQDRVWVA
;
A
#
# COMPACT_ATOMS: atom_id res chain seq x y z
N MET A 1 18.24 -1.72 -25.66
CA MET A 1 17.37 -0.88 -24.82
C MET A 1 16.31 -0.15 -25.65
N LYS A 2 16.69 0.65 -26.67
CA LYS A 2 15.71 1.31 -27.55
C LYS A 2 14.76 0.33 -28.26
N SER A 3 15.22 -0.76 -28.88
CA SER A 3 14.33 -1.59 -29.74
C SER A 3 13.14 -2.28 -29.03
N LYS A 4 13.30 -2.80 -27.80
CA LYS A 4 12.19 -3.45 -27.07
C LYS A 4 11.21 -2.44 -26.45
N LEU A 5 11.70 -1.29 -25.95
CA LEU A 5 10.86 -0.22 -25.39
C LEU A 5 10.18 0.63 -26.48
N VAL A 6 10.87 0.88 -27.60
CA VAL A 6 10.28 1.45 -28.84
C VAL A 6 9.15 0.54 -29.34
N GLY A 7 9.34 -0.78 -29.27
CA GLY A 7 8.28 -1.74 -29.58
C GLY A 7 7.04 -1.64 -28.68
N ILE A 8 7.17 -1.23 -27.40
CA ILE A 8 5.99 -1.01 -26.54
C ILE A 8 5.24 0.23 -26.98
N ASN A 9 5.94 1.34 -27.26
CA ASN A 9 5.34 2.56 -27.80
C ASN A 9 4.60 2.29 -29.13
N GLU A 10 5.19 1.48 -30.01
CA GLU A 10 4.56 1.06 -31.26
C GLU A 10 3.35 0.16 -31.00
N ARG A 11 3.42 -0.79 -30.06
CA ARG A 11 2.29 -1.65 -29.68
C ARG A 11 1.15 -0.88 -29.02
N LEU A 12 1.44 0.10 -28.17
CA LEU A 12 0.44 0.98 -27.57
C LEU A 12 -0.28 1.81 -28.63
N LYS A 13 0.46 2.32 -29.62
CA LYS A 13 -0.10 3.03 -30.78
C LYS A 13 -0.93 2.11 -31.68
N MET A 14 -0.44 0.89 -31.97
CA MET A 14 -1.16 -0.11 -32.77
C MET A 14 -2.44 -0.59 -32.08
N GLY A 15 -2.40 -0.75 -30.76
CA GLY A 15 -3.55 -1.14 -29.93
C GLY A 15 -4.58 -0.04 -29.70
N ARG A 16 -4.35 1.18 -30.21
CA ARG A 16 -5.19 2.37 -30.00
C ARG A 16 -5.51 2.62 -28.52
N ILE A 17 -4.52 2.39 -27.65
CA ILE A 17 -4.69 2.54 -26.19
C ILE A 17 -4.63 4.04 -25.85
N GLY A 18 -5.65 4.54 -25.15
CA GLY A 18 -5.76 5.94 -24.77
C GLY A 18 -4.70 6.36 -23.75
N LEU A 19 -4.48 7.68 -23.59
CA LEU A 19 -3.50 8.19 -22.63
C LEU A 19 -3.82 7.74 -21.20
N LYS A 20 -5.08 7.87 -20.78
CA LYS A 20 -5.53 7.45 -19.44
C LYS A 20 -5.23 5.97 -19.18
N ASP A 21 -5.47 5.13 -20.18
CA ASP A 21 -5.24 3.68 -20.11
C ASP A 21 -3.75 3.35 -19.98
N ILE A 22 -2.88 4.02 -20.74
CA ILE A 22 -1.41 3.89 -20.62
C ILE A 22 -0.95 4.30 -19.22
N LEU A 23 -1.44 5.42 -18.71
CA LEU A 23 -1.08 5.91 -17.38
C LEU A 23 -1.55 4.95 -16.29
N THR A 24 -2.77 4.43 -16.41
CA THR A 24 -3.34 3.46 -15.47
C THR A 24 -2.54 2.15 -15.50
N LEU A 25 -2.15 1.67 -16.69
CA LEU A 25 -1.26 0.51 -16.84
C LEU A 25 0.08 0.75 -16.12
N VAL A 26 0.72 1.89 -16.35
CA VAL A 26 1.99 2.25 -15.70
C VAL A 26 1.84 2.32 -14.19
N ASP A 27 0.80 2.99 -13.68
CA ASP A 27 0.56 3.10 -12.24
C ASP A 27 0.30 1.72 -11.62
N MET A 28 -0.49 0.86 -12.28
CA MET A 28 -0.79 -0.46 -11.73
C MET A 28 0.36 -1.46 -11.79
N THR A 29 1.23 -1.36 -12.79
CA THR A 29 2.22 -2.42 -13.05
C THR A 29 3.66 -1.99 -12.83
N LEU A 30 3.95 -0.69 -12.82
CA LEU A 30 5.31 -0.13 -12.81
C LEU A 30 5.56 0.91 -11.69
N GLU A 31 4.53 1.35 -10.96
CA GLU A 31 4.63 2.37 -9.89
C GLU A 31 5.66 2.03 -8.79
N ASP A 32 5.85 0.75 -8.53
CA ASP A 32 6.81 0.23 -7.56
C ASP A 32 8.27 0.61 -7.86
N GLN A 33 8.62 1.06 -9.07
CA GLN A 33 10.02 1.34 -9.46
C GLN A 33 10.43 2.82 -9.30
N LEU A 34 9.56 3.69 -8.75
CA LEU A 34 9.51 5.11 -9.15
C LEU A 34 10.07 6.17 -8.18
N TRP A 35 10.74 5.83 -7.08
CA TRP A 35 11.20 6.86 -6.14
C TRP A 35 12.71 7.10 -6.15
N GLY A 36 13.10 8.33 -6.55
CA GLY A 36 14.44 8.89 -6.47
C GLY A 36 14.56 10.13 -7.36
N HIS A 37 15.05 11.26 -6.83
CA HIS A 37 15.15 12.56 -7.52
C HIS A 37 16.04 12.57 -8.79
N GLU A 38 16.59 11.42 -9.20
CA GLU A 38 17.42 11.27 -10.40
C GLU A 38 17.14 9.97 -11.19
N CYS A 39 16.08 9.22 -10.85
CA CYS A 39 15.63 8.09 -11.66
C CYS A 39 14.67 8.60 -12.73
N LEU A 40 14.99 8.34 -14.00
CA LEU A 40 14.20 8.71 -15.18
C LEU A 40 12.70 8.46 -14.90
N PHE A 41 11.87 9.50 -15.00
CA PHE A 41 10.43 9.37 -14.86
C PHE A 41 9.93 8.26 -15.81
N PRO A 42 8.95 7.42 -15.42
CA PRO A 42 8.47 6.33 -16.27
C PRO A 42 7.86 6.84 -17.57
N TYR A 43 7.42 8.10 -17.59
CA TYR A 43 6.97 8.82 -18.79
C TYR A 43 8.10 9.15 -19.78
N GLU A 44 9.36 8.95 -19.41
CA GLU A 44 10.53 9.08 -20.30
C GLU A 44 10.88 7.75 -20.97
N VAL A 45 10.41 6.61 -20.42
CA VAL A 45 10.44 5.30 -21.09
C VAL A 45 9.52 5.32 -22.32
N PHE A 46 8.43 6.07 -22.23
CA PHE A 46 7.48 6.32 -23.33
C PHE A 46 7.75 7.70 -23.95
N GLU A 47 8.59 7.73 -24.98
CA GLU A 47 8.95 8.96 -25.69
C GLU A 47 7.70 9.79 -26.07
N GLY A 48 7.66 11.06 -25.63
CA GLY A 48 6.54 11.99 -25.86
C GLY A 48 5.42 11.99 -24.81
N LEU A 49 5.40 11.04 -23.87
CA LEU A 49 4.31 10.93 -22.88
C LEU A 49 4.30 12.09 -21.88
N ASN A 50 5.46 12.59 -21.46
CA ASN A 50 5.54 13.76 -20.56
C ASN A 50 5.01 15.05 -21.22
N GLU A 51 5.30 15.26 -22.51
CA GLU A 51 4.76 16.40 -23.26
C GLU A 51 3.24 16.29 -23.42
N LEU A 52 2.75 15.07 -23.67
CA LEU A 52 1.32 14.78 -23.76
C LEU A 52 0.62 15.03 -22.42
N ILE A 53 1.16 14.53 -21.30
CA ILE A 53 0.64 14.79 -19.93
C ILE A 53 0.54 16.29 -19.67
N ASN A 54 1.58 17.05 -20.01
CA ASN A 54 1.59 18.50 -19.82
C ASN A 54 0.48 19.16 -20.66
N ARG A 55 0.39 18.85 -21.95
CA ARG A 55 -0.66 19.40 -22.81
C ARG A 55 -2.07 19.06 -22.31
N THR A 56 -2.28 17.81 -21.92
CA THR A 56 -3.56 17.34 -21.39
C THR A 56 -3.94 18.05 -20.10
N ALA A 57 -3.00 18.29 -19.17
CA ALA A 57 -3.26 19.01 -17.93
C ALA A 57 -3.77 20.45 -18.17
N HIS A 58 -3.21 21.14 -19.18
CA HIS A 58 -3.58 22.51 -19.52
C HIS A 58 -4.99 22.61 -20.16
N GLY A 59 -5.42 21.61 -20.93
CA GLY A 59 -6.73 21.58 -21.61
C GLY A 59 -7.92 21.11 -20.76
N THR A 60 -7.73 20.87 -19.46
CA THR A 60 -8.75 20.23 -18.61
C THR A 60 -10.00 21.09 -18.37
N ARG A 61 -11.17 20.43 -18.24
CA ARG A 61 -12.45 21.04 -17.83
C ARG A 61 -12.96 20.42 -16.54
N ILE A 62 -13.79 21.15 -15.79
CA ILE A 62 -14.41 20.64 -14.55
C ILE A 62 -15.91 20.49 -14.79
N ASP A 63 -16.39 19.26 -14.71
CA ASP A 63 -17.81 18.95 -14.74
C ASP A 63 -18.36 18.78 -13.33
N ARG A 64 -19.62 19.18 -13.16
CA ARG A 64 -20.31 19.20 -11.87
C ARG A 64 -21.53 18.31 -11.94
N SER A 65 -21.53 17.22 -11.19
CA SER A 65 -22.67 16.32 -11.10
C SER A 65 -23.36 16.43 -9.74
N ARG A 66 -24.69 16.33 -9.77
CA ARG A 66 -25.52 16.28 -8.56
C ARG A 66 -25.81 14.81 -8.22
N PRO A 67 -26.07 14.50 -6.94
CA PRO A 67 -26.52 13.19 -6.53
C PRO A 67 -27.74 12.77 -7.35
N LYS A 68 -27.64 11.66 -8.10
CA LYS A 68 -28.77 11.00 -8.75
C LYS A 68 -29.40 10.05 -7.71
N GLY A 69 -30.74 9.95 -7.70
CA GLY A 69 -31.51 9.29 -6.64
C GLY A 69 -31.05 7.88 -6.22
N ASP A 70 -31.42 7.53 -4.98
CA ASP A 70 -31.28 6.29 -4.19
C ASP A 70 -29.92 5.55 -4.13
N GLY A 71 -28.90 5.94 -4.89
CA GLY A 71 -27.60 5.22 -4.89
C GLY A 71 -26.36 6.03 -4.54
N GLN A 72 -26.37 7.37 -4.68
CA GLN A 72 -25.15 8.17 -4.59
C GLN A 72 -25.39 9.41 -3.71
N PRO A 73 -24.83 9.50 -2.49
CA PRO A 73 -25.08 10.61 -1.57
C PRO A 73 -24.23 11.86 -1.86
N PHE A 74 -23.26 11.76 -2.77
CA PHE A 74 -22.25 12.78 -3.03
C PHE A 74 -22.64 13.69 -4.19
N HIS A 75 -22.32 14.98 -4.04
CA HIS A 75 -22.06 15.86 -5.18
C HIS A 75 -20.61 15.63 -5.63
N ILE A 76 -20.38 15.52 -6.93
CA ILE A 76 -19.07 15.17 -7.47
C ILE A 76 -18.62 16.23 -8.45
N PHE A 77 -17.38 16.70 -8.27
CA PHE A 77 -16.67 17.45 -9.30
C PHE A 77 -15.65 16.52 -9.95
N GLU A 78 -15.60 16.50 -11.27
CA GLU A 78 -14.64 15.69 -12.02
C GLU A 78 -13.84 16.58 -12.96
N ILE A 79 -12.52 16.40 -12.98
CA ILE A 79 -11.64 17.04 -13.95
C ILE A 79 -11.57 16.12 -15.17
N HIS A 80 -12.06 16.57 -16.32
CA HIS A 80 -11.97 15.83 -17.57
C HIS A 80 -10.91 16.38 -18.50
N THR A 81 -10.33 15.52 -19.32
CA THR A 81 -9.61 15.90 -20.54
C THR A 81 -10.60 16.44 -21.59
N GLU A 82 -10.08 17.03 -22.67
CA GLU A 82 -10.91 17.40 -23.84
C GLU A 82 -11.62 16.18 -24.47
N GLU A 83 -11.05 14.98 -24.30
CA GLU A 83 -11.57 13.70 -24.79
C GLU A 83 -12.58 13.06 -23.82
N GLY A 84 -12.82 13.68 -22.64
CA GLY A 84 -13.80 13.22 -21.65
C GLY A 84 -13.23 12.33 -20.54
N ASP A 85 -11.92 12.07 -20.51
CA ASP A 85 -11.29 11.22 -19.50
C ASP A 85 -11.17 11.92 -18.15
N ALA A 86 -11.69 11.31 -17.08
CA ALA A 86 -11.56 11.84 -15.72
C ALA A 86 -10.12 11.69 -15.19
N LEU A 87 -9.46 12.81 -14.87
CA LEU A 87 -8.10 12.91 -14.33
C LEU A 87 -8.04 13.15 -12.82
N GLY A 88 -9.16 13.52 -12.23
CA GLY A 88 -9.27 13.81 -10.81
C GLY A 88 -10.72 14.05 -10.44
N TYR A 89 -11.04 13.92 -9.17
CA TYR A 89 -12.39 14.04 -8.67
C TYR A 89 -12.43 14.54 -7.24
N LEU A 90 -13.58 15.06 -6.86
CA LEU A 90 -13.85 15.60 -5.54
C LEU A 90 -15.27 15.22 -5.13
N ASN A 91 -15.39 14.54 -3.98
CA ASN A 91 -16.65 14.13 -3.39
C ASN A 91 -17.02 15.08 -2.26
N MET A 92 -18.27 15.57 -2.24
CA MET A 92 -18.78 16.42 -1.17
C MET A 92 -20.22 16.06 -0.78
N ILE A 93 -20.60 16.35 0.46
CA ILE A 93 -21.96 16.16 0.98
C ILE A 93 -22.54 17.50 1.43
N TYR A 94 -23.81 17.73 1.13
CA TYR A 94 -24.54 18.89 1.62
C TYR A 94 -25.22 18.62 2.98
N LEU A 95 -24.98 19.50 3.94
CA LEU A 95 -25.59 19.53 5.27
C LEU A 95 -26.40 20.81 5.44
N ARG A 96 -27.73 20.67 5.57
CA ARG A 96 -28.64 21.82 5.64
C ARG A 96 -28.68 22.53 7.00
N LYS A 97 -28.44 21.80 8.11
CA LYS A 97 -28.54 22.31 9.49
C LYS A 97 -27.25 21.99 10.25
N PRO A 98 -26.74 22.87 11.13
CA PRO A 98 -27.35 24.11 11.64
C PRO A 98 -27.21 25.32 10.72
N ILE A 99 -26.29 25.27 9.77
CA ILE A 99 -26.12 26.20 8.67
C ILE A 99 -25.92 25.40 7.38
N PRO A 100 -26.27 25.96 6.20
CA PRO A 100 -25.92 25.35 4.92
C PRO A 100 -24.41 25.13 4.86
N CYS A 101 -23.99 23.88 4.66
CA CYS A 101 -22.59 23.52 4.60
C CYS A 101 -22.35 22.44 3.54
N TYR A 102 -21.29 22.59 2.77
CA TYR A 102 -20.72 21.53 1.95
C TYR A 102 -19.48 20.98 2.66
N TYR A 103 -19.56 19.71 3.03
CA TYR A 103 -18.44 18.97 3.60
C TYR A 103 -17.67 18.27 2.48
N LEU A 104 -16.42 18.64 2.29
CA LEU A 104 -15.47 17.95 1.41
C LEU A 104 -15.10 16.62 2.06
N VAL A 105 -15.44 15.53 1.39
CA VAL A 105 -15.20 14.17 1.88
C VAL A 105 -13.86 13.66 1.40
N TYR A 106 -13.60 13.80 0.11
CA TYR A 106 -12.40 13.28 -0.52
C TYR A 106 -12.05 14.08 -1.78
N VAL A 107 -10.76 14.21 -2.07
CA VAL A 107 -10.23 14.81 -3.30
C VAL A 107 -9.06 13.97 -3.78
N GLU A 108 -9.04 13.66 -5.07
CA GLU A 108 -7.97 12.89 -5.67
C GLU A 108 -7.64 13.40 -7.07
N VAL A 109 -6.35 13.40 -7.38
CA VAL A 109 -5.81 13.60 -8.72
C VAL A 109 -4.95 12.38 -9.02
N LEU A 110 -5.11 11.84 -10.23
CA LEU A 110 -4.30 10.73 -10.72
C LEU A 110 -2.80 11.04 -10.54
N SER A 111 -2.04 10.06 -10.04
CA SER A 111 -0.61 10.18 -9.70
C SER A 111 0.23 10.91 -10.78
N PRO A 112 0.10 10.59 -12.09
CA PRO A 112 0.82 11.29 -13.17
C PRO A 112 0.62 12.81 -13.25
N PHE A 113 -0.51 13.31 -12.77
CA PHE A 113 -0.91 14.72 -12.89
C PHE A 113 -0.76 15.49 -11.58
N ARG A 114 -0.28 14.84 -10.51
CA ARG A 114 0.06 15.52 -9.25
C ARG A 114 1.21 16.51 -9.49
N GLY A 115 1.22 17.62 -8.74
CA GLY A 115 2.19 18.71 -8.93
C GLY A 115 1.98 19.58 -10.18
N ARG A 116 0.96 19.31 -11.02
CA ARG A 116 0.63 20.10 -12.23
C ARG A 116 -0.49 21.13 -12.01
N GLY A 117 -0.85 21.42 -10.77
CA GLY A 117 -1.87 22.42 -10.42
C GLY A 117 -3.33 21.95 -10.52
N LEU A 118 -3.61 20.71 -10.95
CA LEU A 118 -4.98 20.19 -11.03
C LEU A 118 -5.69 20.14 -9.67
N GLY A 119 -4.97 19.80 -8.59
CA GLY A 119 -5.50 19.84 -7.22
C GLY A 119 -5.97 21.25 -6.82
N ASN A 120 -5.17 22.27 -7.11
CA ASN A 120 -5.56 23.66 -6.90
C ASN A 120 -6.77 24.06 -7.75
N LYS A 121 -6.84 23.57 -8.99
CA LYS A 121 -7.94 23.87 -9.91
C LYS A 121 -9.27 23.32 -9.40
N ILE A 122 -9.33 22.05 -8.95
CA ILE A 122 -10.57 21.45 -8.44
C ILE A 122 -10.98 22.02 -7.07
N LEU A 123 -10.02 22.28 -6.18
CA LEU A 123 -10.29 22.92 -4.89
C LEU A 123 -10.72 24.38 -5.04
N GLY A 124 -10.14 25.10 -6.01
CA GLY A 124 -10.57 26.45 -6.39
C GLY A 124 -12.01 26.46 -6.91
N ALA A 125 -12.35 25.54 -7.80
CA ALA A 125 -13.73 25.39 -8.29
C ALA A 125 -14.72 25.03 -7.16
N PHE A 126 -14.29 24.23 -6.19
CA PHE A 126 -15.09 23.93 -5.00
C PHE A 126 -15.32 25.17 -4.13
N LYS A 127 -14.28 25.97 -3.88
CA LYS A 127 -14.40 27.24 -3.17
C LYS A 127 -15.39 28.18 -3.85
N GLU A 128 -15.24 28.42 -5.15
CA GLU A 128 -16.16 29.26 -5.92
C GLU A 128 -17.61 28.72 -5.86
N PHE A 129 -17.78 27.40 -5.90
CA PHE A 129 -19.10 26.79 -5.78
C PHE A 129 -19.74 27.05 -4.41
N VAL A 130 -18.98 26.93 -3.33
CA VAL A 130 -19.43 27.19 -1.96
C VAL A 130 -19.77 28.68 -1.78
N GLU A 131 -18.98 29.59 -2.35
CA GLU A 131 -19.27 31.02 -2.39
C GLU A 131 -20.58 31.32 -3.12
N ASN A 132 -20.75 30.79 -4.34
CA ASN A 132 -21.96 30.98 -5.15
C ASN A 132 -23.22 30.37 -4.51
N LYS A 133 -23.06 29.36 -3.66
CA LYS A 133 -24.17 28.72 -2.93
C LYS A 133 -24.50 29.41 -1.62
N GLU A 134 -23.72 30.42 -1.22
CA GLU A 134 -23.81 31.02 0.10
C GLU A 134 -23.91 29.91 1.17
N ALA A 135 -22.95 28.98 1.13
CA ALA A 135 -22.81 27.90 2.10
C ALA A 135 -21.44 27.94 2.78
N VAL A 136 -21.30 27.31 3.94
CA VAL A 136 -19.99 27.11 4.59
C VAL A 136 -19.28 25.91 3.97
N GLY A 137 -18.01 26.05 3.63
CA GLY A 137 -17.15 24.94 3.27
C GLY A 137 -16.53 24.33 4.53
N LEU A 138 -16.52 23.00 4.64
CA LEU A 138 -15.84 22.30 5.72
C LEU A 138 -15.04 21.13 5.15
N LEU A 139 -13.84 20.89 5.67
CA LEU A 139 -13.01 19.74 5.30
C LEU A 139 -12.21 19.23 6.49
N ASP A 140 -11.65 18.03 6.36
CA ASP A 140 -10.72 17.42 7.29
C ASP A 140 -9.35 17.31 6.60
N ASN A 141 -8.35 18.04 7.08
CA ASN A 141 -7.01 18.01 6.47
C ASN A 141 -6.28 16.76 6.96
N ILE A 142 -6.30 15.73 6.12
CA ILE A 142 -5.62 14.45 6.37
C ILE A 142 -4.18 14.42 5.84
N ILE A 143 -3.70 15.52 5.24
CA ILE A 143 -2.36 15.59 4.67
C ILE A 143 -1.35 15.74 5.82
N PRO A 144 -0.34 14.86 5.94
CA PRO A 144 0.66 14.97 6.98
C PRO A 144 1.39 16.32 6.97
N PRO A 145 1.78 16.89 8.13
CA PRO A 145 2.42 18.22 8.20
C PRO A 145 3.77 18.32 7.46
N ASP A 146 4.45 17.20 7.26
CA ASP A 146 5.73 17.09 6.56
C ASP A 146 5.56 17.00 5.03
N GLU A 147 4.34 16.80 4.52
CA GLU A 147 4.10 16.81 3.09
C GLU A 147 4.07 18.25 2.51
N PRO A 148 4.73 18.51 1.36
CA PRO A 148 4.74 19.82 0.70
C PRO A 148 3.35 20.36 0.33
N THR A 149 2.34 19.50 0.28
CA THR A 149 0.95 19.86 -0.06
C THR A 149 0.06 20.13 1.15
N ASN A 150 0.57 20.01 2.38
CA ASN A 150 -0.21 20.23 3.61
C ASN A 150 -0.89 21.61 3.64
N ASP A 151 -0.19 22.63 3.13
CA ASP A 151 -0.65 24.02 3.16
C ASP A 151 -1.58 24.41 1.99
N ILE A 152 -1.97 23.45 1.15
CA ILE A 152 -2.80 23.69 -0.05
C ILE A 152 -4.11 24.40 0.29
N TYR A 153 -4.76 23.99 1.38
CA TYR A 153 -6.02 24.55 1.83
C TYR A 153 -5.82 25.97 2.38
N THR A 154 -4.80 26.20 3.19
CA THR A 154 -4.47 27.52 3.75
C THR A 154 -4.17 28.52 2.63
N LYS A 155 -3.42 28.11 1.61
CA LYS A 155 -3.15 28.93 0.40
C LYS A 155 -4.42 29.31 -0.38
N LEU A 156 -5.47 28.49 -0.30
CA LEU A 156 -6.78 28.76 -0.90
C LEU A 156 -7.70 29.58 0.01
N GLY A 157 -7.25 29.96 1.20
CA GLY A 157 -7.98 30.80 2.16
C GLY A 157 -8.88 30.02 3.12
N TRP A 158 -8.66 28.71 3.26
CA TRP A 158 -9.27 27.92 4.33
C TRP A 158 -8.59 28.25 5.66
N LYS A 159 -9.36 28.26 6.75
CA LYS A 159 -8.87 28.55 8.10
C LYS A 159 -9.04 27.36 9.00
N ASP A 160 -8.19 27.24 10.00
CA ASP A 160 -8.39 26.26 11.05
C ASP A 160 -9.70 26.55 11.79
N ILE A 161 -10.49 25.52 12.07
CA ILE A 161 -11.72 25.68 12.83
C ILE A 161 -11.44 26.04 14.30
N GLU A 162 -10.27 25.69 14.82
CA GLU A 162 -9.86 25.99 16.19
C GLU A 162 -9.67 27.49 16.40
N GLU A 163 -9.18 28.22 15.39
CA GLU A 163 -9.12 29.69 15.40
C GLU A 163 -10.49 30.35 15.65
N LEU A 164 -11.58 29.65 15.30
CA LEU A 164 -12.95 30.17 15.36
C LEU A 164 -13.78 29.59 16.51
N THR A 165 -13.40 28.39 17.00
CA THR A 165 -14.17 27.66 18.02
C THR A 165 -13.47 27.53 19.37
N GLY A 166 -12.15 27.71 19.40
CA GLY A 166 -11.26 27.51 20.56
C GLY A 166 -10.83 26.05 20.73
N GLU A 167 -9.54 25.84 21.01
CA GLU A 167 -8.83 24.53 21.10
C GLU A 167 -9.57 23.46 21.94
N SER A 168 -10.26 23.86 23.01
CA SER A 168 -10.86 22.92 23.98
C SER A 168 -12.14 22.21 23.54
N VAL A 169 -12.77 22.61 22.43
CA VAL A 169 -14.10 22.08 22.04
C VAL A 169 -14.01 20.92 21.05
N VAL A 170 -12.92 20.85 20.29
CA VAL A 170 -12.68 19.80 19.29
C VAL A 170 -11.67 18.80 19.85
N ASN A 171 -11.96 18.18 21.01
CA ASN A 171 -11.20 16.99 21.42
C ASN A 171 -11.29 15.94 20.29
N GLY A 172 -10.19 15.72 19.58
CA GLY A 172 -10.10 14.72 18.52
C GLY A 172 -8.88 14.91 17.63
N GLU A 173 -8.30 13.79 17.22
CA GLU A 173 -7.11 13.60 16.38
C GLU A 173 -7.23 14.16 14.92
N ARG A 174 -8.14 15.11 14.64
CA ARG A 174 -8.48 15.53 13.26
C ARG A 174 -8.42 17.04 13.06
N HIS A 175 -7.76 17.46 11.98
CA HIS A 175 -7.49 18.85 11.64
C HIS A 175 -8.57 19.44 10.72
N TYR A 176 -9.70 19.84 11.30
CA TYR A 176 -10.80 20.40 10.51
C TYR A 176 -10.51 21.84 10.05
N MET A 177 -10.72 22.10 8.76
CA MET A 177 -10.62 23.44 8.19
C MET A 177 -11.96 23.93 7.65
N VAL A 178 -12.19 25.23 7.72
CA VAL A 178 -13.44 25.86 7.34
C VAL A 178 -13.21 27.02 6.39
N PHE A 179 -14.11 27.14 5.41
CA PHE A 179 -14.20 28.28 4.50
C PHE A 179 -15.55 28.97 4.69
N ILE A 180 -15.51 30.28 4.98
CA ILE A 180 -16.69 31.11 5.22
C ILE A 180 -16.77 32.19 4.14
N PRO A 181 -17.77 32.16 3.25
CA PRO A 181 -17.96 33.20 2.26
C PRO A 181 -18.14 34.59 2.88
N ALA A 182 -17.53 35.61 2.28
CA ALA A 182 -17.61 37.01 2.71
C ALA A 182 -19.04 37.57 2.97
N PRO A 183 -20.09 37.22 2.19
CA PRO A 183 -21.44 37.75 2.45
C PRO A 183 -22.10 37.20 3.72
N MET A 184 -21.53 36.17 4.37
CA MET A 184 -22.16 35.53 5.52
C MET A 184 -21.93 36.26 6.84
N LYS A 185 -22.99 36.85 7.38
CA LYS A 185 -23.06 37.31 8.78
C LYS A 185 -24.02 36.44 9.56
N PHE A 186 -23.55 35.32 10.12
CA PHE A 186 -24.37 34.51 11.04
C PHE A 186 -24.25 35.05 12.47
N LEU A 187 -25.41 35.28 13.10
CA LEU A 187 -25.52 35.36 14.56
C LEU A 187 -25.13 33.99 15.15
N ASP A 188 -24.16 33.98 16.08
CA ASP A 188 -23.60 32.79 16.74
C ASP A 188 -22.96 31.77 15.76
N LEU A 189 -22.00 32.23 14.94
CA LEU A 189 -21.23 31.36 14.06
C LEU A 189 -20.53 30.23 14.83
N ARG A 190 -19.91 30.55 15.97
CA ARG A 190 -19.17 29.59 16.81
C ARG A 190 -20.06 28.42 17.25
N GLY A 191 -21.21 28.69 17.86
CA GLY A 191 -22.13 27.63 18.31
C GLY A 191 -22.69 26.78 17.17
N ARG A 192 -22.88 27.39 15.99
CA ARG A 192 -23.31 26.68 14.77
C ARG A 192 -22.22 25.77 14.21
N LEU A 193 -20.96 26.22 14.17
CA LEU A 193 -19.82 25.40 13.72
C LEU A 193 -19.60 24.18 14.62
N ILE A 194 -19.67 24.36 15.94
CA ILE A 194 -19.57 23.25 16.90
C ILE A 194 -20.66 22.21 16.64
N LYS A 195 -21.93 22.63 16.51
CA LYS A 195 -23.05 21.74 16.20
C LYS A 195 -22.91 21.05 14.83
N LEU A 196 -22.29 21.71 13.85
CA LEU A 196 -22.00 21.14 12.54
C LEU A 196 -20.95 20.03 12.65
N LEU A 197 -19.84 20.27 13.37
CA LEU A 197 -18.80 19.28 13.63
C LEU A 197 -19.36 18.03 14.31
N PHE A 198 -20.19 18.19 15.34
CA PHE A 198 -20.86 17.05 15.98
C PHE A 198 -21.70 16.21 15.00
N LYS A 199 -22.38 16.87 14.04
CA LYS A 199 -23.15 16.16 13.01
C LYS A 199 -22.26 15.43 12.01
N VAL A 200 -21.17 16.05 11.59
CA VAL A 200 -20.19 15.41 10.70
C VAL A 200 -19.59 14.19 11.41
N LYS A 201 -19.10 14.34 12.65
CA LYS A 201 -18.59 13.23 13.47
C LYS A 201 -19.63 12.09 13.60
N LYS A 202 -20.90 12.41 13.86
CA LYS A 202 -21.97 11.40 13.94
C LYS A 202 -22.24 10.68 12.62
N LYS A 203 -22.18 11.39 11.49
CA LYS A 203 -22.41 10.81 10.16
C LYS A 203 -21.17 10.16 9.55
N ARG A 204 -19.98 10.41 10.11
CA ARG A 204 -18.69 10.02 9.55
C ARG A 204 -18.62 8.52 9.18
N PRO A 205 -19.07 7.56 10.02
CA PRO A 205 -19.06 6.15 9.63
C PRO A 205 -19.83 5.87 8.34
N ILE A 206 -21.01 6.47 8.17
CA ILE A 206 -21.84 6.29 6.95
C ILE A 206 -21.17 6.96 5.75
N ILE A 207 -20.55 8.12 5.94
CA ILE A 207 -19.81 8.83 4.89
C ILE A 207 -18.63 7.97 4.42
N ASP A 208 -17.84 7.45 5.36
CA ASP A 208 -16.70 6.58 5.08
C ASP A 208 -17.14 5.29 4.37
N MET A 209 -18.26 4.67 4.78
CA MET A 209 -18.79 3.49 4.11
C MET A 209 -19.10 3.74 2.63
N HIS A 210 -19.80 4.84 2.31
CA HIS A 210 -20.16 5.15 0.92
C HIS A 210 -18.95 5.59 0.06
N ASP A 211 -17.99 6.29 0.67
CA ASP A 211 -16.76 6.68 -0.02
C ASP A 211 -15.89 5.45 -0.31
N ASN A 212 -15.74 4.56 0.67
CA ASN A 212 -15.09 3.25 0.50
C ASN A 212 -15.74 2.44 -0.61
N GLU A 213 -17.06 2.31 -0.63
CA GLU A 213 -17.80 1.61 -1.69
C GLU A 213 -17.53 2.22 -3.08
N SER A 214 -17.56 3.54 -3.19
CA SER A 214 -17.29 4.24 -4.45
C SER A 214 -15.85 4.03 -4.93
N MET A 215 -14.88 4.11 -4.01
CA MET A 215 -13.47 3.84 -4.29
C MET A 215 -13.27 2.39 -4.73
N VAL A 216 -13.87 1.42 -4.03
CA VAL A 216 -13.73 -0.01 -4.37
C VAL A 216 -14.29 -0.31 -5.76
N LYS A 217 -15.50 0.16 -6.10
CA LYS A 217 -16.07 0.03 -7.45
C LYS A 217 -15.13 0.60 -8.52
N ARG A 218 -14.59 1.80 -8.28
CA ARG A 218 -13.69 2.48 -9.22
C ARG A 218 -12.42 1.67 -9.42
N THR A 219 -11.75 1.27 -8.35
CA THR A 219 -10.51 0.49 -8.42
C THR A 219 -10.73 -0.88 -9.09
N ILE A 220 -11.87 -1.56 -8.85
CA ILE A 220 -12.23 -2.78 -9.59
C ILE A 220 -12.36 -2.51 -11.10
N SER A 221 -13.02 -1.42 -11.47
CA SER A 221 -13.15 -1.02 -12.88
C SER A 221 -11.79 -0.73 -13.52
N GLU A 222 -10.88 -0.10 -12.78
CA GLU A 222 -9.54 0.19 -13.26
C GLU A 222 -8.73 -1.11 -13.44
N PHE A 223 -8.81 -2.07 -12.50
CA PHE A 223 -8.17 -3.38 -12.66
C PHE A 223 -8.69 -4.12 -13.89
N ARG A 224 -10.01 -4.09 -14.15
CA ARG A 224 -10.60 -4.70 -15.35
C ARG A 224 -10.06 -4.06 -16.62
N SER A 225 -10.02 -2.73 -16.66
CA SER A 225 -9.46 -1.98 -17.79
C SER A 225 -7.99 -2.36 -18.03
N VAL A 226 -7.16 -2.40 -16.98
CA VAL A 226 -5.74 -2.78 -17.11
C VAL A 226 -5.58 -4.22 -17.57
N TYR A 227 -6.41 -5.14 -17.10
CA TYR A 227 -6.40 -6.53 -17.57
C TYR A 227 -6.69 -6.61 -19.07
N GLU A 228 -7.75 -5.96 -19.55
CA GLU A 228 -8.09 -5.91 -20.98
C GLU A 228 -6.98 -5.27 -21.82
N ILE A 229 -6.33 -4.23 -21.30
CA ILE A 229 -5.19 -3.57 -21.96
C ILE A 229 -4.01 -4.53 -22.07
N LEU A 230 -3.69 -5.28 -21.00
CA LEU A 230 -2.62 -6.27 -21.00
C LEU A 230 -2.90 -7.39 -22.01
N GLU A 231 -4.13 -7.89 -22.08
CA GLU A 231 -4.52 -8.89 -23.08
C GLU A 231 -4.33 -8.37 -24.50
N ARG A 232 -4.75 -7.13 -24.80
CA ARG A 232 -4.54 -6.51 -26.13
C ARG A 232 -3.06 -6.26 -26.44
N LEU A 233 -2.28 -5.84 -25.43
CA LEU A 233 -0.85 -5.54 -25.59
C LEU A 233 -0.03 -6.79 -25.96
N PHE A 234 -0.49 -7.95 -25.50
CA PHE A 234 0.16 -9.25 -25.68
C PHE A 234 -0.67 -10.24 -26.50
N ASP A 235 -1.63 -9.76 -27.30
CA ASP A 235 -2.52 -10.61 -28.11
C ASP A 235 -1.75 -11.59 -29.02
N ILE A 236 -0.63 -11.14 -29.59
CA ILE A 236 0.26 -11.98 -30.42
C ILE A 236 0.92 -13.07 -29.56
N GLU A 237 1.48 -12.72 -28.40
CA GLU A 237 2.09 -13.68 -27.49
C GLU A 237 1.06 -14.71 -26.98
N LEU A 238 -0.12 -14.24 -26.59
CA LEU A 238 -1.22 -15.08 -26.08
C LEU A 238 -1.75 -16.02 -27.16
N SER A 239 -2.02 -15.52 -28.37
CA SER A 239 -2.51 -16.34 -29.49
C SER A 239 -1.50 -17.37 -29.99
N THR A 240 -0.20 -17.11 -29.83
CA THR A 240 0.88 -18.04 -30.20
C THR A 240 1.30 -18.97 -29.06
N GLY A 241 0.76 -18.79 -27.85
CA GLY A 241 1.17 -19.53 -26.65
C GLY A 241 2.62 -19.26 -26.23
N THR A 242 3.18 -18.12 -26.63
CA THR A 242 4.57 -17.75 -26.30
C THR A 242 4.59 -16.87 -25.06
N SER A 243 5.51 -17.14 -24.13
CA SER A 243 5.70 -16.31 -22.94
C SER A 243 6.99 -15.50 -23.02
N THR A 244 6.89 -14.18 -22.90
CA THR A 244 8.07 -13.31 -22.78
C THR A 244 8.27 -12.85 -21.32
N PRO A 245 9.52 -12.63 -20.85
CA PRO A 245 9.75 -12.17 -19.48
C PRO A 245 9.03 -10.85 -19.14
N PHE A 246 8.86 -9.97 -20.12
CA PHE A 246 8.14 -8.70 -19.93
C PHE A 246 6.64 -8.92 -19.70
N MET A 247 6.00 -9.78 -20.52
CA MET A 247 4.61 -10.18 -20.34
C MET A 247 4.39 -10.83 -18.98
N CYS A 248 5.21 -11.82 -18.64
CA CYS A 248 5.15 -12.50 -17.35
C CYS A 248 5.30 -11.52 -16.19
N PHE A 249 6.17 -10.52 -16.31
CA PHE A 249 6.38 -9.51 -15.28
C PHE A 249 5.15 -8.64 -15.06
N LEU A 250 4.56 -8.11 -16.14
CA LEU A 250 3.38 -7.24 -16.04
C LEU A 250 2.17 -7.99 -15.46
N PHE A 251 1.90 -9.22 -15.91
CA PHE A 251 0.83 -10.02 -15.33
C PHE A 251 1.11 -10.44 -13.88
N THR A 252 2.37 -10.74 -13.53
CA THR A 252 2.76 -11.00 -12.14
C THR A 252 2.49 -9.78 -11.25
N LYS A 253 2.87 -8.57 -11.71
CA LYS A 253 2.64 -7.31 -10.99
C LYS A 253 1.15 -7.01 -10.87
N PHE A 254 0.39 -7.18 -11.93
CA PHE A 254 -1.06 -7.03 -11.91
C PHE A 254 -1.71 -7.93 -10.84
N VAL A 255 -1.40 -9.23 -10.85
CA VAL A 255 -2.00 -10.19 -9.91
C VAL A 255 -1.58 -9.92 -8.47
N THR A 256 -0.31 -9.60 -8.23
CA THR A 256 0.16 -9.27 -6.88
C THR A 256 -0.45 -7.98 -6.34
N LYS A 257 -0.65 -6.95 -7.18
CA LYS A 257 -1.36 -5.72 -6.79
C LYS A 257 -2.85 -5.99 -6.54
N ALA A 258 -3.50 -6.81 -7.36
CA ALA A 258 -4.89 -7.21 -7.17
C ALA A 258 -5.09 -7.99 -5.85
N LEU A 259 -4.18 -8.91 -5.51
CA LEU A 259 -4.20 -9.62 -4.22
C LEU A 259 -3.96 -8.67 -3.03
N GLY A 260 -3.04 -7.71 -3.17
CA GLY A 260 -2.82 -6.67 -2.16
C GLY A 260 -4.07 -5.83 -1.93
N PHE A 261 -4.75 -5.42 -3.01
CA PHE A 261 -6.03 -4.73 -2.94
C PHE A 261 -7.10 -5.58 -2.25
N ARG A 262 -7.24 -6.87 -2.62
CA ARG A 262 -8.17 -7.81 -1.96
C ARG A 262 -8.02 -7.82 -0.45
N ARG A 263 -6.78 -7.87 0.04
CA ARG A 263 -6.50 -7.87 1.47
C ARG A 263 -6.93 -6.56 2.13
N ARG A 264 -6.60 -5.42 1.51
CA ARG A 264 -6.95 -4.09 2.04
C ARG A 264 -8.45 -3.83 2.09
N ILE A 265 -9.22 -4.29 1.12
CA ILE A 265 -10.67 -4.04 1.12
C ILE A 265 -11.40 -4.85 2.20
N THR A 266 -10.87 -6.01 2.62
CA THR A 266 -11.48 -6.79 3.71
C THR A 266 -11.46 -6.08 5.06
N THR A 267 -10.61 -5.07 5.24
CA THR A 267 -10.52 -4.27 6.48
C THR A 267 -11.33 -2.98 6.42
N LEU A 268 -11.98 -2.66 5.29
CA LEU A 268 -12.73 -1.41 5.12
C LEU A 268 -14.09 -1.46 5.83
N LEU A 269 -14.42 -0.36 6.51
CA LEU A 269 -15.71 -0.18 7.16
C LEU A 269 -16.85 -0.22 6.12
N GLY A 270 -17.83 -1.09 6.33
CA GLY A 270 -19.03 -1.23 5.49
C GLY A 270 -18.88 -2.12 4.26
N TYR A 271 -17.70 -2.68 4.02
CA TYR A 271 -17.52 -3.65 2.96
C TYR A 271 -18.01 -5.03 3.42
N THR A 272 -19.17 -5.48 2.93
CA THR A 272 -19.77 -6.80 3.23
C THR A 272 -19.57 -7.84 2.12
N GLY A 273 -18.66 -7.58 1.16
CA GLY A 273 -18.34 -8.52 0.07
C GLY A 273 -19.27 -8.48 -1.14
N GLY A 274 -20.25 -7.56 -1.21
CA GLY A 274 -21.14 -7.42 -2.37
C GLY A 274 -20.44 -6.95 -3.65
N GLU A 275 -19.31 -6.26 -3.52
CA GLU A 275 -18.45 -5.83 -4.63
C GLU A 275 -17.20 -6.70 -4.66
N SER A 276 -17.39 -7.98 -4.99
CA SER A 276 -16.34 -8.98 -4.95
C SER A 276 -15.29 -8.76 -6.05
N LEU A 277 -14.01 -8.98 -5.73
CA LEU A 277 -12.94 -9.09 -6.72
C LEU A 277 -13.05 -10.35 -7.59
N GLU A 278 -13.98 -11.28 -7.27
CA GLU A 278 -14.38 -12.36 -8.18
C GLU A 278 -14.89 -11.84 -9.53
N GLN A 279 -15.23 -10.55 -9.62
CA GLN A 279 -15.53 -9.86 -10.88
C GLN A 279 -14.32 -9.73 -11.82
N ILE A 280 -13.09 -9.92 -11.34
CA ILE A 280 -11.88 -9.95 -12.16
C ILE A 280 -11.51 -11.41 -12.38
N SER A 281 -12.05 -11.99 -13.46
CA SER A 281 -11.72 -13.35 -13.88
C SER A 281 -10.43 -13.35 -14.68
N ILE A 282 -9.37 -13.96 -14.12
CA ILE A 282 -8.11 -14.20 -14.84
C ILE A 282 -8.28 -15.46 -15.69
N SER A 283 -7.91 -15.40 -16.97
CA SER A 283 -8.03 -16.54 -17.87
C SER A 283 -7.03 -17.67 -17.52
N GLU A 284 -7.32 -18.90 -17.96
CA GLU A 284 -6.43 -20.04 -17.71
C GLU A 284 -5.08 -19.89 -18.42
N GLU A 285 -5.07 -19.25 -19.60
CA GLU A 285 -3.85 -18.94 -20.34
C GLU A 285 -2.92 -18.06 -19.49
N ILE A 286 -3.45 -17.01 -18.85
CA ILE A 286 -2.68 -16.13 -17.96
C ILE A 286 -2.26 -16.86 -16.68
N LYS A 287 -3.15 -17.66 -16.07
CA LYS A 287 -2.82 -18.47 -14.89
C LYS A 287 -1.67 -19.44 -15.14
N SER A 288 -1.53 -19.93 -16.38
CA SER A 288 -0.48 -20.86 -16.77
C SER A 288 0.90 -20.22 -16.91
N LEU A 289 0.98 -18.88 -16.99
CA LEU A 289 2.24 -18.16 -17.20
C LEU A 289 3.20 -18.34 -16.02
N PRO A 290 4.51 -18.49 -16.30
CA PRO A 290 5.52 -18.50 -15.25
C PRO A 290 5.59 -17.12 -14.57
N ILE A 291 5.80 -17.13 -13.26
CA ILE A 291 5.93 -15.89 -12.48
C ILE A 291 7.25 -15.19 -12.84
N GLN A 292 7.21 -13.87 -13.02
CA GLN A 292 8.40 -13.02 -13.14
C GLN A 292 8.24 -11.83 -12.17
N PRO A 293 8.69 -11.94 -10.91
CA PRO A 293 8.29 -10.99 -9.86
C PRO A 293 9.28 -9.83 -9.68
N TYR A 294 10.45 -9.92 -10.30
CA TYR A 294 11.52 -8.93 -10.26
C TYR A 294 11.76 -8.34 -11.66
N SER A 295 12.19 -7.08 -11.67
CA SER A 295 12.56 -6.39 -12.90
C SER A 295 13.88 -6.94 -13.43
N LEU A 296 13.93 -7.15 -14.74
CA LEU A 296 15.15 -7.51 -15.46
C LEU A 296 15.82 -6.28 -16.09
N TRP A 297 15.31 -5.07 -15.83
CA TRP A 297 15.67 -3.87 -16.57
C TRP A 297 16.31 -2.82 -15.65
N SER A 298 17.39 -2.21 -16.13
CA SER A 298 18.06 -1.08 -15.46
C SER A 298 17.97 0.20 -16.30
N SER A 299 17.76 1.34 -15.63
CA SER A 299 17.92 2.67 -16.23
C SER A 299 19.42 3.04 -16.25
N LYS A 300 20.08 2.86 -17.41
CA LYS A 300 21.52 3.12 -17.65
C LYS A 300 22.49 2.29 -16.79
N GLU A 301 23.79 2.40 -17.07
CA GLU A 301 24.94 1.69 -16.46
C GLU A 301 25.13 1.96 -14.95
N ARG A 302 24.06 1.99 -14.14
CA ARG A 302 24.20 2.00 -12.69
C ARG A 302 24.68 0.63 -12.24
N ARG A 303 25.83 0.62 -11.57
CA ARG A 303 26.31 -0.55 -10.84
C ARG A 303 25.37 -0.81 -9.67
N ALA A 304 25.32 -2.06 -9.21
CA ALA A 304 24.61 -2.41 -8.00
C ALA A 304 25.12 -1.57 -6.82
N GLU A 305 24.20 -1.09 -6.00
CA GLU A 305 24.50 -0.33 -4.79
C GLU A 305 24.23 -1.22 -3.56
N ILE A 306 25.15 -1.20 -2.60
CA ILE A 306 25.07 -2.01 -1.37
C ILE A 306 25.51 -1.16 -0.19
N TRP A 307 24.68 -1.09 0.85
CA TRP A 307 25.00 -0.36 2.08
C TRP A 307 24.29 -0.99 3.29
N GLY A 308 24.75 -0.68 4.50
CA GLY A 308 24.38 -1.43 5.71
C GLY A 308 25.55 -1.63 6.67
N GLU A 309 25.52 -2.72 7.44
CA GLU A 309 26.58 -3.10 8.37
C GLU A 309 27.86 -3.50 7.64
N GLU A 310 28.94 -2.74 7.85
CA GLU A 310 30.20 -2.91 7.10
C GLU A 310 30.78 -4.32 7.21
N ARG A 311 30.72 -4.93 8.40
CA ARG A 311 31.22 -6.31 8.61
C ARG A 311 30.44 -7.33 7.80
N VAL A 312 29.11 -7.19 7.74
CA VAL A 312 28.24 -8.08 6.96
C VAL A 312 28.54 -7.92 5.49
N ILE A 313 28.57 -6.68 4.99
CA ILE A 313 28.80 -6.37 3.57
C ILE A 313 30.16 -6.89 3.11
N ARG A 314 31.22 -6.66 3.90
CA ARG A 314 32.57 -7.13 3.57
C ARG A 314 32.61 -8.64 3.36
N ASN A 315 31.90 -9.38 4.19
CA ASN A 315 31.89 -10.84 4.15
C ASN A 315 30.96 -11.43 3.09
N LEU A 316 30.06 -10.65 2.46
CA LEU A 316 29.17 -11.18 1.42
C LEU A 316 29.95 -11.77 0.23
N PRO A 317 29.42 -12.82 -0.44
CA PRO A 317 30.02 -13.37 -1.66
C PRO A 317 30.22 -12.32 -2.75
N GLU A 318 31.33 -12.42 -3.50
CA GLU A 318 31.63 -11.47 -4.58
C GLU A 318 30.64 -11.59 -5.75
N GLU A 319 30.09 -12.78 -6.04
CA GLU A 319 29.03 -12.93 -7.05
C GLU A 319 27.78 -12.15 -6.65
N LEU A 320 27.39 -12.20 -5.38
CA LEU A 320 26.26 -11.45 -4.84
C LEU A 320 26.51 -9.94 -4.95
N LYS A 321 27.73 -9.47 -4.68
CA LYS A 321 28.07 -8.04 -4.81
C LYS A 321 28.03 -7.55 -6.26
N ARG A 322 28.44 -8.40 -7.21
CA ARG A 322 28.50 -8.06 -8.63
C ARG A 322 27.13 -8.06 -9.30
N GLU A 323 26.31 -9.08 -9.02
CA GLU A 323 25.00 -9.27 -9.66
C GLU A 323 23.91 -9.67 -8.65
N PRO A 324 23.50 -8.76 -7.74
CA PRO A 324 22.59 -9.10 -6.64
C PRO A 324 21.29 -9.74 -7.09
N THR A 325 20.62 -9.18 -8.10
CA THR A 325 19.32 -9.68 -8.56
C THR A 325 19.42 -11.13 -9.06
N HIS A 326 20.44 -11.44 -9.86
CA HIS A 326 20.58 -12.78 -10.41
C HIS A 326 20.91 -13.80 -9.32
N TYR A 327 21.80 -13.43 -8.40
CA TYR A 327 22.19 -14.29 -7.28
C TYR A 327 21.01 -14.56 -6.35
N ILE A 328 20.31 -13.51 -5.88
CA ILE A 328 19.24 -13.63 -4.88
C ILE A 328 18.04 -14.38 -5.44
N GLU A 329 17.64 -14.11 -6.69
CA GLU A 329 16.46 -14.77 -7.28
C GLU A 329 16.70 -16.25 -7.62
N GLY A 330 17.97 -16.67 -7.69
CA GLY A 330 18.37 -18.08 -7.77
C GLY A 330 18.34 -18.83 -6.44
N LEU A 331 18.17 -18.14 -5.31
CA LEU A 331 18.11 -18.78 -3.99
C LEU A 331 16.77 -19.50 -3.74
N SER A 332 16.79 -20.46 -2.82
CA SER A 332 15.59 -21.18 -2.38
C SER A 332 14.59 -20.25 -1.68
N PHE A 333 13.29 -20.54 -1.81
CA PHE A 333 12.25 -19.79 -1.11
C PHE A 333 12.32 -19.99 0.40
N TYR A 334 11.93 -18.94 1.15
CA TYR A 334 11.74 -19.02 2.59
C TYR A 334 10.64 -20.02 2.96
N ARG A 335 11.02 -21.09 3.67
CA ARG A 335 10.15 -22.22 4.05
C ARG A 335 9.28 -21.87 5.25
N ARG A 336 8.28 -21.03 5.01
CA ARG A 336 7.19 -20.73 5.97
C ARG A 336 6.09 -21.80 5.94
N PRO A 337 5.36 -22.02 7.05
CA PRO A 337 4.34 -23.06 7.16
C PRO A 337 3.34 -23.14 6.01
N TYR A 338 2.80 -22.01 5.55
CA TYR A 338 1.87 -22.02 4.41
C TYR A 338 2.51 -22.62 3.17
N LEU A 339 3.70 -22.14 2.81
CA LEU A 339 4.38 -22.57 1.60
C LEU A 339 4.80 -24.03 1.69
N SER A 340 5.31 -24.48 2.84
CA SER A 340 5.66 -25.87 3.08
C SER A 340 4.44 -26.79 3.01
N SER A 341 3.30 -26.37 3.58
CA SER A 341 2.06 -27.15 3.54
C SER A 341 1.50 -27.27 2.13
N TRP A 342 1.65 -26.23 1.31
CA TRP A 342 1.23 -26.20 -0.07
C TRP A 342 2.13 -27.09 -0.95
N PHE A 343 3.46 -26.99 -0.81
CA PHE A 343 4.39 -27.87 -1.54
C PHE A 343 4.14 -29.36 -1.26
N ARG A 344 3.79 -29.74 -0.03
CA ARG A 344 3.48 -31.14 0.31
C ARG A 344 2.18 -31.66 -0.34
N LYS A 345 1.27 -30.77 -0.73
CA LYS A 345 0.02 -31.13 -1.43
C LYS A 345 0.23 -31.31 -2.93
N ARG A 346 1.26 -30.69 -3.52
CA ARG A 346 1.65 -30.94 -4.91
C ARG A 346 2.32 -32.31 -5.01
N GLU A 347 2.01 -33.04 -6.08
CA GLU A 347 2.65 -34.32 -6.37
C GLU A 347 4.18 -34.14 -6.45
N GLU A 348 4.92 -35.10 -5.88
CA GLU A 348 6.38 -35.14 -5.88
C GLU A 348 6.91 -35.23 -7.33
N GLY A 349 7.16 -34.08 -7.97
CA GLY A 349 7.69 -34.07 -9.35
C GLY A 349 7.71 -32.70 -10.03
N GLU A 350 6.78 -31.79 -9.70
CA GLU A 350 6.83 -30.42 -10.20
C GLU A 350 7.82 -29.60 -9.37
N GLY A 351 9.04 -29.42 -9.90
CA GLY A 351 10.13 -28.72 -9.22
C GLY A 351 9.69 -27.37 -8.64
N ALA A 352 10.10 -27.11 -7.39
CA ALA A 352 9.75 -25.93 -6.61
C ALA A 352 10.10 -24.58 -7.29
N PHE A 353 10.81 -24.56 -8.42
CA PHE A 353 11.27 -23.35 -9.10
C PHE A 353 10.36 -22.90 -10.26
N ASN A 354 9.38 -23.70 -10.68
CA ASN A 354 8.50 -23.39 -11.82
C ASN A 354 7.12 -22.93 -11.35
N LEU A 355 7.08 -21.91 -10.51
CA LEU A 355 5.82 -21.34 -10.06
C LEU A 355 5.13 -20.57 -11.18
N LYS A 356 3.80 -20.68 -11.21
CA LYS A 356 2.91 -20.02 -12.17
C LYS A 356 2.03 -18.98 -11.49
N ILE A 357 1.39 -18.11 -12.27
CA ILE A 357 0.43 -17.13 -11.75
C ILE A 357 -0.70 -17.80 -10.95
N ALA A 358 -1.16 -18.98 -11.38
CA ALA A 358 -2.11 -19.81 -10.63
C ALA A 358 -1.70 -20.01 -9.16
N ASP A 359 -0.40 -20.24 -8.93
CA ASP A 359 0.14 -20.55 -7.60
C ASP A 359 0.08 -19.33 -6.68
N ILE A 360 0.30 -18.12 -7.21
CA ILE A 360 0.12 -16.87 -6.46
C ILE A 360 -1.35 -16.70 -6.04
N LEU A 361 -2.28 -16.98 -6.97
CA LEU A 361 -3.71 -16.84 -6.71
C LEU A 361 -4.20 -17.84 -5.66
N GLU A 362 -3.72 -19.09 -5.72
CA GLU A 362 -4.05 -20.14 -4.76
C GLU A 362 -3.47 -19.85 -3.37
N LEU A 363 -2.18 -19.52 -3.29
CA LEU A 363 -1.51 -19.16 -2.03
C LEU A 363 -2.08 -17.86 -1.43
N GLY A 364 -2.59 -16.97 -2.29
CA GLY A 364 -3.07 -15.65 -1.92
C GLY A 364 -1.96 -14.68 -1.53
N PHE A 365 -0.69 -15.01 -1.73
CA PHE A 365 0.52 -14.17 -1.55
C PHE A 365 1.59 -14.50 -2.60
N ASP A 366 2.58 -13.61 -2.75
CA ASP A 366 3.79 -13.89 -3.55
C ASP A 366 4.81 -14.71 -2.73
N PRO A 367 5.05 -16.00 -3.05
CA PRO A 367 6.02 -16.84 -2.35
C PRO A 367 7.47 -16.49 -2.68
N THR A 368 7.71 -15.76 -3.76
CA THR A 368 9.06 -15.46 -4.26
C THR A 368 9.69 -14.24 -3.59
N ARG A 369 8.92 -13.51 -2.77
CA ARG A 369 9.37 -12.29 -2.09
C ARG A 369 10.46 -12.53 -1.06
N LEU A 370 10.49 -13.74 -0.47
CA LEU A 370 11.44 -14.10 0.59
C LEU A 370 12.34 -15.25 0.13
N ARG A 371 13.66 -15.06 0.24
CA ARG A 371 14.69 -16.03 -0.16
C ARG A 371 15.57 -16.41 1.01
N GLU A 372 15.90 -17.69 1.16
CA GLU A 372 16.85 -18.15 2.18
C GLU A 372 18.29 -18.03 1.69
N PHE A 373 19.16 -17.52 2.55
CA PHE A 373 20.58 -17.37 2.27
C PHE A 373 21.38 -17.89 3.46
N GLN A 374 22.22 -18.90 3.24
CA GLN A 374 23.11 -19.42 4.26
C GLN A 374 24.54 -18.99 3.96
N HIS A 375 25.18 -18.33 4.91
CA HIS A 375 26.54 -17.81 4.73
C HIS A 375 27.31 -17.80 6.04
N GLU A 376 28.55 -18.29 6.02
CA GLU A 376 29.43 -18.37 7.20
C GLU A 376 28.76 -19.05 8.42
N GLY A 377 27.93 -20.07 8.19
CA GLY A 377 27.23 -20.81 9.26
C GLY A 377 26.05 -20.06 9.88
N VAL A 378 25.68 -18.89 9.35
CA VAL A 378 24.51 -18.12 9.78
C VAL A 378 23.43 -18.18 8.70
N GLU A 379 22.19 -18.32 9.14
CA GLU A 379 21.02 -18.27 8.25
C GLU A 379 20.45 -16.85 8.17
N TYR A 380 20.23 -16.40 6.94
CA TYR A 380 19.67 -15.11 6.60
C TYR A 380 18.45 -15.27 5.69
N ILE A 381 17.71 -14.18 5.57
CA ILE A 381 16.68 -14.02 4.55
C ILE A 381 16.95 -12.75 3.75
N PHE A 382 16.68 -12.83 2.44
CA PHE A 382 16.46 -11.64 1.62
C PHE A 382 14.97 -11.40 1.48
N GLU A 383 14.54 -10.17 1.75
CA GLU A 383 13.22 -9.68 1.41
C GLU A 383 13.32 -8.76 0.20
N ARG A 384 12.59 -9.09 -0.87
CA ARG A 384 12.38 -8.18 -1.99
C ARG A 384 11.38 -7.09 -1.59
N SER A 385 11.76 -5.84 -1.79
CA SER A 385 10.94 -4.66 -1.55
C SER A 385 10.88 -3.77 -2.79
N THR A 386 10.03 -2.75 -2.75
CA THR A 386 9.84 -1.80 -3.85
C THR A 386 10.47 -0.45 -3.50
N PRO A 387 11.13 0.23 -4.46
CA PRO A 387 11.72 1.56 -4.29
C PRO A 387 10.98 2.59 -3.43
N PRO A 388 9.65 2.79 -3.53
CA PRO A 388 8.91 3.70 -2.66
C PRO A 388 9.07 3.44 -1.15
N PHE A 389 9.31 2.20 -0.74
CA PHE A 389 9.48 1.85 0.66
C PHE A 389 10.89 2.10 1.19
N LEU A 390 11.86 2.47 0.35
CA LEU A 390 13.25 2.63 0.79
C LEU A 390 13.42 3.65 1.93
N PRO A 391 12.82 4.85 1.90
CA PRO A 391 12.90 5.80 3.02
C PRO A 391 12.34 5.21 4.31
N TYR A 392 11.24 4.45 4.24
CA TYR A 392 10.65 3.77 5.39
C TYR A 392 11.57 2.69 5.95
N ILE A 393 12.21 1.90 5.08
CA ILE A 393 13.19 0.87 5.46
C ILE A 393 14.38 1.51 6.18
N GLU A 394 14.88 2.65 5.68
CA GLU A 394 15.97 3.39 6.32
C GLU A 394 15.58 3.95 7.70
N ARG A 395 14.40 4.56 7.80
CA ARG A 395 13.85 5.01 9.09
C ARG A 395 13.77 3.84 10.08
N ARG A 396 13.23 2.69 9.67
CA ARG A 396 13.17 1.49 10.53
C ARG A 396 14.55 0.97 10.91
N ARG A 397 15.51 0.96 9.97
CA ARG A 397 16.90 0.54 10.24
C ARG A 397 17.55 1.38 11.32
N SER A 398 17.25 2.67 11.38
CA SER A 398 17.75 3.57 12.44
C SER A 398 16.96 3.47 13.75
N PHE A 399 15.64 3.26 13.70
CA PHE A 399 14.76 3.20 14.86
C PHE A 399 14.85 1.89 15.65
N LEU A 400 14.96 0.75 14.98
CA LEU A 400 15.00 -0.58 15.61
C LEU A 400 16.13 -0.73 16.66
N PRO A 401 17.38 -0.29 16.40
CA PRO A 401 18.44 -0.27 17.41
C PRO A 401 18.14 0.62 18.63
N GLU A 402 17.32 1.66 18.47
CA GLU A 402 16.87 2.49 19.59
C GLU A 402 15.90 1.74 20.50
N ILE A 403 14.96 1.00 19.91
CA ILE A 403 14.09 0.10 20.67
C ILE A 403 14.93 -0.91 21.46
N ALA A 404 15.93 -1.55 20.83
CA ALA A 404 16.80 -2.53 21.49
C ALA A 404 17.48 -1.98 22.75
N ARG A 405 17.94 -0.71 22.70
CA ARG A 405 18.60 -0.04 23.83
C ARG A 405 17.66 0.13 25.02
N HIS A 406 16.37 0.34 24.77
CA HIS A 406 15.37 0.56 25.81
C HIS A 406 14.66 -0.72 26.28
N THR A 407 14.62 -1.78 25.47
CA THR A 407 13.98 -3.05 25.83
C THR A 407 14.94 -4.08 26.44
N SER A 408 16.26 -3.81 26.44
CA SER A 408 17.25 -4.71 27.00
C SER A 408 16.95 -5.05 28.47
N GLY A 409 16.81 -6.35 28.76
CA GLY A 409 16.48 -6.86 30.10
C GLY A 409 15.02 -6.73 30.52
N MET A 410 14.17 -6.08 29.72
CA MET A 410 12.73 -5.99 30.00
C MET A 410 12.01 -7.28 29.62
N ARG A 411 10.90 -7.53 30.31
CA ARG A 411 9.96 -8.62 29.99
C ARG A 411 8.54 -8.08 29.91
N PHE A 412 7.82 -8.54 28.91
CA PHE A 412 6.41 -8.24 28.68
C PHE A 412 5.67 -9.57 28.73
N ARG A 413 4.84 -9.80 29.76
CA ARG A 413 4.19 -11.10 30.01
C ARG A 413 5.15 -12.30 29.87
N ASN A 414 6.30 -12.20 30.51
CA ASN A 414 7.42 -13.17 30.47
C ASN A 414 8.19 -13.27 29.15
N ALA A 415 7.77 -12.59 28.09
CA ALA A 415 8.49 -12.55 26.82
C ALA A 415 9.58 -11.47 26.82
N THR A 416 10.75 -11.83 26.32
CA THR A 416 11.82 -10.87 26.01
C THR A 416 11.62 -10.29 24.60
N VAL A 417 11.97 -9.02 24.39
CA VAL A 417 11.91 -8.41 23.05
C VAL A 417 13.28 -8.53 22.40
N GLN A 418 13.32 -9.10 21.20
CA GLN A 418 14.52 -9.18 20.36
C GLN A 418 14.30 -8.36 19.09
N ILE A 419 15.32 -7.62 18.67
CA ILE A 419 15.24 -6.78 17.47
C ILE A 419 15.93 -7.48 16.31
N ASN A 420 15.29 -7.49 15.13
CA ASN A 420 15.84 -8.04 13.91
C ASN A 420 15.94 -6.96 12.82
N PRO A 421 16.95 -6.08 12.87
CA PRO A 421 17.03 -4.94 11.95
C PRO A 421 17.49 -5.37 10.54
N PRO A 422 17.25 -4.54 9.52
CA PRO A 422 17.94 -4.64 8.23
C PRO A 422 19.46 -4.59 8.41
N LEU A 423 20.17 -5.64 7.98
CA LEU A 423 21.63 -5.73 8.07
C LEU A 423 22.32 -5.11 6.84
N ALA A 424 21.76 -5.34 5.65
CA ALA A 424 22.24 -4.77 4.40
C ALA A 424 21.06 -4.53 3.46
N ILE A 425 21.18 -3.52 2.62
CA ILE A 425 20.24 -3.18 1.56
C ILE A 425 21.02 -3.21 0.25
N LEU A 426 20.48 -3.90 -0.74
CA LEU A 426 21.04 -4.04 -2.07
C LEU A 426 20.04 -3.51 -3.09
N GLN A 427 20.50 -2.66 -3.98
CA GLN A 427 19.71 -2.14 -5.09
C GLN A 427 20.34 -2.51 -6.42
N ASP A 428 19.57 -3.20 -7.26
CA ASP A 428 20.02 -3.66 -8.57
C ASP A 428 18.83 -3.81 -9.54
N LYS A 429 18.96 -3.28 -10.76
CA LYS A 429 17.93 -3.35 -11.83
C LYS A 429 16.53 -2.91 -11.37
N GLY A 430 16.45 -1.87 -10.54
CA GLY A 430 15.19 -1.36 -9.99
C GLY A 430 14.56 -2.25 -8.90
N ASN A 431 15.23 -3.31 -8.49
CA ASN A 431 14.83 -4.15 -7.37
C ASN A 431 15.58 -3.72 -6.11
N ILE A 432 14.92 -3.83 -4.96
CA ILE A 432 15.52 -3.63 -3.64
C ILE A 432 15.45 -4.94 -2.88
N TYR A 433 16.56 -5.34 -2.27
CA TYR A 433 16.67 -6.51 -1.42
C TYR A 433 17.18 -6.13 -0.05
N ILE A 434 16.49 -6.61 0.98
CA ILE A 434 16.82 -6.34 2.38
C ILE A 434 17.33 -7.64 2.99
N LEU A 435 18.57 -7.65 3.45
CA LEU A 435 19.17 -8.76 4.18
C LEU A 435 18.82 -8.66 5.66
N ARG A 436 18.25 -9.72 6.23
CA ARG A 436 17.98 -9.85 7.67
C ARG A 436 18.42 -11.21 8.17
N ARG A 437 18.59 -11.36 9.48
CA ARG A 437 18.76 -12.70 10.06
C ARG A 437 17.47 -13.49 9.91
N LYS A 438 17.59 -14.77 9.60
CA LYS A 438 16.44 -15.69 9.64
C LYS A 438 16.01 -15.87 11.09
N LEU A 439 14.71 -15.80 11.32
CA LEU A 439 14.12 -15.92 12.64
C LEU A 439 13.63 -17.34 12.89
N GLU A 440 13.71 -17.80 14.14
CA GLU A 440 13.09 -19.05 14.59
C GLU A 440 11.60 -18.84 14.91
N GLY A 441 10.87 -18.23 13.97
CA GLY A 441 9.50 -17.82 14.17
C GLY A 441 8.79 -17.43 12.89
N ILE A 442 7.51 -17.12 13.01
CA ILE A 442 6.65 -16.66 11.92
C ILE A 442 5.99 -15.34 12.27
N HIS A 443 5.53 -14.62 11.25
CA HIS A 443 4.80 -13.37 11.43
C HIS A 443 3.52 -13.60 12.24
N LEU A 444 3.14 -12.65 13.09
CA LEU A 444 1.96 -12.76 13.96
C LEU A 444 0.70 -13.11 13.18
N GLU A 445 0.45 -12.47 12.04
CA GLU A 445 -0.75 -12.73 11.23
C GLU A 445 -0.79 -14.17 10.72
N GLU A 446 0.35 -14.71 10.26
CA GLU A 446 0.44 -16.11 9.83
C GLU A 446 0.23 -17.05 11.03
N ALA A 447 0.79 -16.74 12.21
CA ALA A 447 0.55 -17.52 13.42
C ALA A 447 -0.92 -17.56 13.82
N LEU A 448 -1.59 -16.40 13.83
CA LEU A 448 -3.00 -16.29 14.20
C LEU A 448 -3.90 -17.02 13.22
N ASP A 449 -3.61 -16.94 11.91
CA ASP A 449 -4.39 -17.69 10.93
C ASP A 449 -4.15 -19.20 11.06
N GLN A 450 -2.90 -19.66 11.19
CA GLN A 450 -2.57 -21.07 11.40
C GLN A 450 -3.32 -21.64 12.62
N LEU A 451 -3.39 -20.89 13.74
CA LEU A 451 -4.15 -21.28 14.94
C LEU A 451 -5.67 -21.33 14.72
N ARG A 452 -6.20 -20.65 13.70
CA ARG A 452 -7.64 -20.60 13.39
C ARG A 452 -8.06 -21.61 12.33
N THR A 453 -7.20 -21.85 11.33
CA THR A 453 -7.51 -22.60 10.11
C THR A 453 -6.98 -24.03 10.11
N SER A 454 -5.81 -24.28 10.71
CA SER A 454 -5.24 -25.63 10.78
C SER A 454 -5.96 -26.48 11.84
N THR A 455 -6.50 -27.63 11.45
CA THR A 455 -7.35 -28.48 12.31
C THR A 455 -6.68 -28.84 13.64
N HIS A 456 -5.43 -29.31 13.62
CA HIS A 456 -4.70 -29.71 14.82
C HIS A 456 -4.30 -28.52 15.72
N LEU A 457 -4.02 -27.36 15.13
CA LEU A 457 -3.68 -26.15 15.88
C LEU A 457 -4.92 -25.47 16.47
N LYS A 458 -6.07 -25.61 15.82
CA LYS A 458 -7.34 -25.05 16.29
C LYS A 458 -7.77 -25.66 17.62
N GLU A 459 -7.57 -26.96 17.80
CA GLU A 459 -7.83 -27.65 19.07
C GLU A 459 -6.87 -27.19 20.16
N LEU A 460 -5.57 -27.14 19.83
CA LEU A 460 -4.53 -26.64 20.74
C LEU A 460 -4.81 -25.20 21.18
N ASN A 461 -5.20 -24.33 20.25
CA ASN A 461 -5.53 -22.94 20.52
C ASN A 461 -6.79 -22.82 21.40
N ARG A 462 -7.82 -23.64 21.15
CA ARG A 462 -9.05 -23.64 21.98
C ARG A 462 -8.75 -24.01 23.43
N ALA A 463 -7.86 -24.97 23.66
CA ALA A 463 -7.47 -25.42 24.99
C ALA A 463 -6.55 -24.39 25.69
N GLY A 464 -5.51 -23.92 25.01
CA GLY A 464 -4.47 -23.07 25.60
C GLY A 464 -4.70 -21.56 25.50
N ARG A 465 -5.66 -21.10 24.67
CA ARG A 465 -5.88 -19.68 24.32
C ARG A 465 -4.59 -18.98 23.87
N ILE A 466 -3.83 -19.69 23.03
CA ILE A 466 -2.50 -19.28 22.58
C ILE A 466 -2.58 -17.93 21.87
N ASP A 467 -3.55 -17.77 20.97
CA ASP A 467 -3.82 -16.53 20.24
C ASP A 467 -3.95 -15.30 21.16
N ARG A 468 -4.72 -15.42 22.24
CA ARG A 468 -4.91 -14.35 23.23
C ARG A 468 -3.64 -14.01 23.96
N ALA A 469 -2.82 -15.01 24.29
CA ALA A 469 -1.51 -14.78 24.90
C ALA A 469 -0.61 -13.99 23.95
N MET A 470 -0.52 -14.39 22.67
CA MET A 470 0.27 -13.69 21.66
C MET A 470 -0.17 -12.24 21.49
N ILE A 471 -1.48 -12.01 21.31
CA ILE A 471 -2.05 -10.67 21.11
C ILE A 471 -1.82 -9.79 22.34
N SER A 472 -2.03 -10.34 23.54
CA SER A 472 -1.87 -9.57 24.79
C SER A 472 -0.42 -9.12 24.99
N THR A 473 0.55 -10.00 24.73
CA THR A 473 1.98 -9.67 24.82
C THR A 473 2.36 -8.58 23.82
N ILE A 474 1.91 -8.69 22.57
CA ILE A 474 2.25 -7.72 21.52
C ILE A 474 1.58 -6.36 21.76
N ASN A 475 0.32 -6.36 22.22
CA ASN A 475 -0.35 -5.11 22.59
C ASN A 475 0.35 -4.42 23.77
N GLU A 476 0.83 -5.17 24.76
CA GLU A 476 1.60 -4.59 25.86
C GLU A 476 2.93 -3.98 25.40
N ILE A 477 3.62 -4.63 24.46
CA ILE A 477 4.83 -4.07 23.83
C ILE A 477 4.49 -2.79 23.05
N ARG A 478 3.43 -2.80 22.24
CA ARG A 478 2.99 -1.62 21.47
C ARG A 478 2.61 -0.45 22.39
N ASP A 479 1.80 -0.69 23.40
CA ASP A 479 1.39 0.32 24.38
C ASP A 479 2.59 0.93 25.09
N TRP A 480 3.60 0.11 25.40
CA TRP A 480 4.84 0.58 25.99
C TRP A 480 5.67 1.42 25.01
N LEU A 481 5.79 0.99 23.75
CA LEU A 481 6.50 1.75 22.70
C LEU A 481 5.89 3.14 22.51
N ILE A 482 4.56 3.23 22.41
CA ILE A 482 3.84 4.50 22.25
C ILE A 482 4.10 5.43 23.44
N LYS A 483 4.05 4.89 24.67
CA LYS A 483 4.36 5.67 25.89
C LYS A 483 5.81 6.13 25.96
N LYS A 484 6.74 5.37 25.37
CA LYS A 484 8.17 5.62 25.48
C LYS A 484 8.70 6.61 24.44
N PHE A 485 8.21 6.50 23.21
CA PHE A 485 8.73 7.23 22.04
C PHE A 485 7.81 8.36 21.56
N ASP A 486 6.78 8.67 22.34
CA ASP A 486 5.77 9.71 22.08
C ASP A 486 4.86 9.38 20.86
N THR A 487 3.74 10.08 20.75
CA THR A 487 2.76 9.88 19.66
C THR A 487 3.29 10.29 18.30
N ILE A 488 4.39 11.04 18.24
CA ILE A 488 5.00 11.48 16.98
C ILE A 488 5.51 10.29 16.17
N LEU A 489 5.99 9.22 16.83
CA LEU A 489 6.47 7.99 16.18
C LEU A 489 5.39 6.90 16.11
N ARG A 490 4.11 7.28 16.24
CA ARG A 490 3.00 6.33 16.27
C ARG A 490 2.89 5.55 14.96
N GLU A 491 3.07 6.22 13.82
CA GLU A 491 3.01 5.57 12.51
C GLU A 491 4.11 4.51 12.37
N GLU A 492 5.35 4.84 12.75
CA GLU A 492 6.47 3.91 12.74
C GLU A 492 6.23 2.70 13.66
N ILE A 493 5.62 2.91 14.83
CA ILE A 493 5.30 1.85 15.79
C ILE A 493 4.18 0.94 15.28
N GLU A 494 3.13 1.52 14.69
CA GLU A 494 2.01 0.75 14.11
C GLU A 494 2.49 -0.12 12.94
N GLU A 495 3.50 0.34 12.21
CA GLU A 495 4.13 -0.32 11.08
C GLU A 495 5.13 -1.45 11.43
N LEU A 496 5.49 -1.62 12.71
CA LEU A 496 6.41 -2.66 13.16
C LEU A 496 5.85 -4.06 12.92
N ALA A 497 6.71 -4.95 12.39
CA ALA A 497 6.35 -6.35 12.20
C ALA A 497 6.74 -7.16 13.44
N PHE A 498 5.79 -7.96 13.94
CA PHE A 498 5.99 -8.83 15.10
C PHE A 498 6.07 -10.29 14.66
N PHE A 499 7.09 -10.99 15.14
CA PHE A 499 7.28 -12.41 14.91
C PHE A 499 7.26 -13.16 16.23
N VAL A 500 6.63 -14.34 16.21
CA VAL A 500 6.42 -15.18 17.38
C VAL A 500 7.16 -16.52 17.22
N PRO A 501 7.67 -17.12 18.32
CA PRO A 501 8.39 -18.38 18.26
C PRO A 501 7.55 -19.51 17.66
N TRP A 502 8.11 -20.20 16.68
CA TRP A 502 7.41 -21.23 15.94
C TRP A 502 8.36 -22.31 15.44
N ASP A 503 7.95 -23.56 15.56
CA ASP A 503 8.65 -24.67 14.93
C ASP A 503 8.19 -24.78 13.48
N LEU A 504 9.03 -24.28 12.57
CA LEU A 504 8.73 -24.25 11.13
C LEU A 504 8.60 -25.66 10.53
N GLN A 505 9.31 -26.66 11.08
CA GLN A 505 9.29 -28.02 10.54
C GLN A 505 8.02 -28.76 10.95
N ARG A 506 7.65 -28.65 12.23
CA ARG A 506 6.47 -29.33 12.80
C ARG A 506 5.19 -28.53 12.64
N ASN A 507 5.30 -27.26 12.24
CA ASN A 507 4.22 -26.28 12.21
C ASN A 507 3.47 -26.18 13.54
N ILE A 508 4.20 -25.92 14.63
CA ILE A 508 3.61 -25.76 15.97
C ILE A 508 4.15 -24.51 16.67
N PRO A 509 3.32 -23.80 17.47
CA PRO A 509 3.77 -22.68 18.27
C PRO A 509 4.76 -23.14 19.34
N ARG A 510 5.87 -22.42 19.49
CA ARG A 510 6.81 -22.62 20.61
C ARG A 510 6.36 -21.74 21.78
N VAL A 511 5.57 -22.31 22.68
CA VAL A 511 5.03 -21.63 23.86
C VAL A 511 5.36 -22.41 25.13
N ASN A 512 5.47 -21.69 26.23
CA ASN A 512 5.60 -22.27 27.57
C ASN A 512 4.23 -22.30 28.24
N VAL A 513 4.02 -23.31 29.08
CA VAL A 513 2.80 -23.48 29.87
C VAL A 513 3.20 -23.68 31.33
N ASP A 514 2.68 -22.83 32.20
CA ASP A 514 2.85 -22.96 33.65
C ASP A 514 1.51 -22.75 34.38
N MET A 515 1.55 -22.67 35.72
CA MET A 515 0.35 -22.43 36.55
C MET A 515 -0.31 -21.06 36.28
N GLY A 516 0.42 -20.10 35.72
CA GLY A 516 -0.06 -18.77 35.33
C GLY A 516 -0.65 -18.73 33.91
N GLY A 517 -0.45 -19.78 33.11
CA GLY A 517 -1.07 -19.96 31.79
C GLY A 517 -0.04 -20.16 30.67
N VAL A 518 -0.44 -19.77 29.45
CA VAL A 518 0.40 -19.89 28.26
C VAL A 518 1.12 -18.57 27.98
N PHE A 519 2.43 -18.63 27.71
CA PHE A 519 3.23 -17.45 27.37
C PHE A 519 4.37 -17.79 26.39
N GLN A 520 5.00 -16.76 25.85
CA GLN A 520 6.14 -16.85 24.93
C GLN A 520 7.42 -16.46 25.67
N ASP A 521 8.55 -17.10 25.36
CA ASP A 521 9.85 -16.74 25.94
C ASP A 521 10.44 -15.47 25.30
N ARG A 522 10.11 -15.25 24.02
CA ARG A 522 10.57 -14.10 23.25
C ARG A 522 9.56 -13.69 22.18
N VAL A 523 9.69 -12.45 21.73
CA VAL A 523 9.02 -11.88 20.56
C VAL A 523 10.07 -11.10 19.77
N TRP A 524 10.09 -11.27 18.45
CA TRP A 524 10.95 -10.44 17.59
C TRP A 524 10.18 -9.26 17.00
N VAL A 525 10.86 -8.12 16.91
CA VAL A 525 10.37 -6.89 16.28
C VAL A 525 11.29 -6.54 15.12
N ALA A 526 10.72 -6.27 13.95
CA ALA A 526 11.45 -6.11 12.69
C ALA A 526 10.90 -5.01 11.77
#